data_AF-F6ELZ9-F1
#
_entry.id   AF-F6ELZ9-F1
#
_cell.length_a   1.000
_cell.length_b   1.000
_cell.length_c   1.000
_cell.angle_alpha   90.00
_cell.angle_beta   90.00
_cell.angle_gamma   90.00
#
_symmetry.space_group_name_H-M   'P 1'
#
loop_
_entity.id
_entity.type
_entity.pdbx_description
1 polymer ?
#
loop_
_entity_poly.entity_id
_entity_poly.type
_entity_poly.pdbx_seq_one_letter_code
_entity_poly.pdbx_strand_id
1 'polypeptide(L)'
;MMSELSQFLKDHIPHGWGVRKLSEMAEAHGLPLSIATISLYLSSKHGKPTHRTLRAFSRLLGIPLKQLHKAAHLPPPRDDYLWTPPREVWQLTKQQGEAVSTFIKAIVEHPSGTLPADITGTRQALPVRPDYLVIKEILGQ
;
A
#
# COMPACT_ATOMS: atom_id res chain seq x y z
N MET A 1 0.92 15.96 29.00
CA MET A 1 1.44 14.59 28.85
C MET A 1 2.21 14.53 27.54
N MET A 2 3.38 13.92 27.53
CA MET A 2 4.25 13.88 26.35
C MET A 2 3.82 12.72 25.44
N SER A 3 3.67 12.99 24.14
CA SER A 3 3.30 11.97 23.15
C SER A 3 4.53 11.14 22.77
N GLU A 4 4.38 9.81 22.68
CA GLU A 4 5.46 8.91 22.25
C GLU A 4 6.01 9.32 20.88
N LEU A 5 5.14 9.68 19.92
CA LEU A 5 5.54 10.20 18.62
C LEU A 5 6.37 11.48 18.74
N SER A 6 6.00 12.38 19.65
CA SER A 6 6.70 13.65 19.84
C SER A 6 8.11 13.44 20.39
N GLN A 7 8.25 12.55 21.38
CA GLN A 7 9.56 12.15 21.90
C GLN A 7 10.39 11.47 20.82
N PHE A 8 9.81 10.50 20.12
CA PHE A 8 10.48 9.77 19.04
C PHE A 8 10.98 10.68 17.92
N LEU A 9 10.19 11.69 17.52
CA LEU A 9 10.64 12.70 16.55
C LEU A 9 11.82 13.52 17.07
N LYS A 10 11.80 13.95 18.35
CA LYS A 10 12.91 14.70 18.96
C LYS A 10 14.20 13.91 18.99
N ASP A 11 14.12 12.62 19.30
CA ASP A 11 15.29 11.74 19.38
C ASP A 11 15.98 11.52 18.03
N HIS A 12 15.25 11.73 16.93
CA HIS A 12 15.75 11.56 15.56
C HIS A 12 16.02 12.88 14.85
N ILE A 13 15.83 14.03 15.51
CA ILE A 13 16.24 15.32 14.94
C ILE A 13 17.76 15.46 15.05
N PRO A 14 18.47 15.78 13.95
CA PRO A 14 19.91 16.01 14.00
C PRO A 14 20.26 17.11 15.00
N HIS A 15 21.37 16.94 15.71
CA HIS A 15 21.80 17.90 16.73
C HIS A 15 21.94 19.32 16.14
N GLY A 16 21.38 20.31 16.84
CA GLY A 16 21.39 21.71 16.41
C GLY A 16 20.29 22.08 15.40
N TRP A 17 19.46 21.14 14.96
CA TRP A 17 18.33 21.47 14.08
C TRP A 17 17.13 21.93 14.90
N GLY A 18 16.78 23.21 14.76
CA GLY A 18 15.54 23.77 15.29
C GLY A 18 14.36 23.61 14.33
N VAL A 19 13.16 23.98 14.80
CA VAL A 19 11.91 23.96 14.02
C VAL A 19 12.07 24.71 12.68
N ARG A 20 12.73 25.87 12.70
CA ARG A 20 12.98 26.68 11.50
C ARG A 20 13.81 25.92 10.46
N LYS A 21 14.91 25.30 10.88
CA LYS A 21 15.78 24.52 9.99
C LYS A 21 15.04 23.33 9.39
N LEU A 22 14.23 22.64 10.20
CA LEU A 22 13.38 21.54 9.72
C LEU A 22 12.36 22.00 8.67
N SER A 23 11.75 23.18 8.84
CA SER A 23 10.82 23.75 7.86
C SER A 23 11.53 24.10 6.56
N GLU A 24 12.69 24.76 6.63
CA GLU A 24 13.51 25.10 5.46
C GLU A 24 13.91 23.84 4.67
N MET A 25 14.32 22.78 5.37
CA MET A 25 14.65 21.50 4.74
C MET A 25 13.41 20.83 4.14
N ALA A 26 12.27 20.86 4.83
CA ALA A 26 11.03 20.32 4.30
C ALA A 26 10.61 21.02 3.01
N GLU A 27 10.68 22.35 2.97
CA GLU A 27 10.39 23.16 1.78
C GLU A 27 11.36 22.85 0.64
N ALA A 28 12.67 22.77 0.92
CA ALA A 28 13.68 22.41 -0.08
C ALA A 28 13.43 21.02 -0.71
N HIS A 29 12.83 20.09 0.05
CA HIS A 29 12.45 18.76 -0.43
C HIS A 29 11.00 18.66 -0.94
N GLY A 30 10.27 19.77 -1.04
CA GLY A 30 8.87 19.79 -1.49
C GLY A 30 7.91 19.02 -0.57
N LEU A 31 8.23 18.90 0.72
CA LEU A 31 7.45 18.18 1.71
C LEU A 31 6.40 19.11 2.35
N PRO A 32 5.17 18.63 2.60
CA PRO A 32 4.08 19.45 3.14
C PRO A 32 4.19 19.60 4.67
N LEU A 33 5.33 20.09 5.18
CA LEU A 33 5.57 20.33 6.61
C LEU A 33 5.88 21.81 6.84
N SER A 34 4.87 22.56 7.26
CA SER A 34 5.07 23.95 7.68
C SER A 34 5.75 24.02 9.04
N ILE A 35 6.37 25.16 9.35
CA ILE A 35 6.94 25.46 10.67
C ILE A 35 5.92 25.25 11.81
N ALA A 36 4.66 25.63 11.58
CA ALA A 36 3.58 25.47 12.55
C ALA A 36 3.26 23.99 12.78
N THR A 37 3.19 23.19 11.71
CA THR A 37 2.99 21.74 11.78
C THR A 37 4.12 21.08 12.56
N ILE A 38 5.39 21.41 12.26
CA ILE A 38 6.54 20.83 12.96
C ILE A 38 6.50 21.20 14.44
N SER A 39 6.28 22.47 14.77
CA SER A 39 6.18 22.93 16.16
C SER A 39 5.05 22.23 16.92
N LEU A 40 3.90 22.02 16.29
CA LEU A 40 2.77 21.30 16.88
C LEU A 40 3.13 19.86 17.23
N TYR A 41 3.85 19.18 16.33
CA TYR A 41 4.27 17.79 16.53
C TYR A 41 5.35 17.65 17.61
N LEU A 42 6.35 18.54 17.62
CA LEU A 42 7.41 18.54 18.63
C LEU A 42 6.93 19.01 20.02
N SER A 43 5.81 19.71 20.10
CA SER A 43 5.22 20.11 21.38
C SER A 43 4.18 19.13 21.92
N SER A 44 4.00 17.96 21.29
CA SER A 44 2.95 16.98 21.64
C SER A 44 1.52 17.55 21.57
N LYS A 45 1.30 18.68 20.88
CA LYS A 45 -0.02 19.33 20.73
C LYS A 45 -0.76 18.85 19.46
N HIS A 46 -0.26 17.80 18.82
CA HIS A 46 -0.85 17.25 17.62
C HIS A 46 -2.04 16.34 17.96
N GLY A 47 -3.06 16.33 17.10
CA GLY A 47 -4.11 15.31 17.13
C GLY A 47 -3.63 13.97 16.57
N LYS A 48 -4.57 13.16 16.06
CA LYS A 48 -4.23 11.92 15.36
C LYS A 48 -3.47 12.26 14.07
N PRO A 49 -2.23 11.76 13.88
CA PRO A 49 -1.44 12.12 12.73
C PRO A 49 -1.96 11.44 11.46
N THR A 50 -1.86 12.16 10.34
CA THR A 50 -2.24 11.61 9.03
C THR A 50 -1.07 10.88 8.39
N HIS A 51 -1.36 9.87 7.56
CA HIS A 51 -0.36 9.13 6.79
C HIS A 51 0.55 10.05 5.96
N ARG A 52 -0.03 11.10 5.35
CA ARG A 52 0.71 12.12 4.60
C ARG A 52 1.75 12.83 5.47
N THR A 53 1.39 13.17 6.71
CA THR A 53 2.30 13.85 7.64
C THR A 53 3.42 12.93 8.12
N LEU A 54 3.09 11.69 8.49
CA LEU A 54 4.10 10.69 8.89
C LEU A 54 5.05 10.35 7.75
N ARG A 55 4.57 10.26 6.51
CA ARG A 55 5.42 10.09 5.32
C ARG A 55 6.36 11.28 5.12
N ALA A 56 5.88 12.50 5.36
CA ALA A 56 6.72 13.69 5.25
C ALA A 56 7.84 13.68 6.31
N PHE A 57 7.52 13.35 7.57
CA PHE A 57 8.54 13.19 8.62
C PHE A 57 9.51 12.04 8.33
N SER A 58 9.01 10.91 7.81
CA SER A 58 9.83 9.77 7.38
C SER A 58 10.87 10.20 6.34
N ARG A 59 10.44 10.96 5.32
CA ARG A 59 11.34 11.47 4.28
C ARG A 59 12.30 12.53 4.79
N LEU A 60 11.82 13.44 5.66
CA LEU A 60 12.64 14.53 6.18
C LEU A 60 13.76 14.04 7.11
N LEU A 61 13.46 13.05 7.96
CA LEU A 61 14.36 12.57 9.00
C LEU A 61 15.01 11.22 8.67
N GLY A 62 14.68 10.63 7.51
CA GLY A 62 15.19 9.32 7.11
C GLY A 62 14.68 8.15 7.97
N ILE A 63 13.58 8.35 8.71
CA ILE A 63 13.05 7.35 9.64
C ILE A 63 12.10 6.40 8.92
N PRO A 64 12.16 5.06 9.13
CA PRO A 64 11.19 4.14 8.56
C PRO A 64 9.74 4.47 8.97
N LEU A 65 8.83 4.53 7.99
CA LEU A 65 7.43 4.90 8.23
C LEU A 65 6.73 3.97 9.25
N LYS A 66 7.09 2.67 9.26
CA LYS A 66 6.63 1.69 10.24
C LYS A 66 6.94 2.10 11.68
N GLN A 67 8.10 2.70 11.95
CA GLN A 67 8.48 3.14 13.30
C GLN A 67 7.65 4.35 13.74
N LEU A 68 7.40 5.29 12.81
CA LEU A 68 6.52 6.43 13.06
C LEU A 68 5.07 6.00 13.33
N HIS A 69 4.56 5.01 12.60
CA HIS A 69 3.24 4.43 12.87
C HIS A 69 3.18 3.76 14.25
N LYS A 70 4.23 3.02 14.64
CA LYS A 70 4.33 2.40 15.97
C LYS A 70 4.31 3.46 17.07
N ALA A 71 5.13 4.52 16.97
CA ALA A 71 5.17 5.62 17.94
C ALA A 71 3.87 6.47 17.97
N ALA A 72 3.10 6.43 16.88
CA ALA A 72 1.79 7.07 16.79
C ALA A 72 0.61 6.16 17.20
N HIS A 73 0.89 4.91 17.61
CA HIS A 73 -0.10 3.85 17.84
C HIS A 73 -1.09 3.67 16.68
N LEU A 74 -0.59 3.77 15.45
CA LEU A 74 -1.35 3.54 14.23
C LEU A 74 -1.07 2.13 13.66
N PRO A 75 -2.03 1.53 12.95
CA PRO A 75 -1.77 0.31 12.19
C PRO A 75 -0.64 0.57 11.19
N PRO A 76 0.17 -0.46 10.84
CA PRO A 76 1.29 -0.29 9.91
C PRO A 76 0.83 0.30 8.57
N PRO A 77 1.72 1.05 7.87
CA PRO A 77 1.37 1.66 6.59
C PRO A 77 0.97 0.57 5.58
N ARG A 78 -0.14 0.79 4.85
CA ARG A 78 -0.63 -0.17 3.85
C ARG A 78 0.36 -0.40 2.69
N ASP A 79 1.25 0.55 2.44
CA ASP A 79 2.25 0.46 1.37
C ASP A 79 3.34 -0.58 1.67
N ASP A 80 3.50 -1.03 2.93
CA ASP A 80 4.48 -2.05 3.33
C ASP A 80 3.95 -3.49 3.23
N TYR A 81 2.71 -3.69 2.76
CA TYR A 81 2.29 -5.02 2.31
C TYR A 81 2.98 -5.30 0.98
N LEU A 82 4.26 -5.72 1.04
CA LEU A 82 4.85 -6.56 0.00
C LEU A 82 3.93 -7.76 -0.14
N TRP A 83 3.05 -7.70 -1.14
CA TRP A 83 2.15 -8.79 -1.44
C TRP A 83 3.02 -10.04 -1.58
N THR A 84 2.81 -10.99 -0.67
CA THR A 84 3.54 -12.25 -0.71
C THR A 84 2.61 -13.29 -1.30
N PRO A 85 3.00 -13.90 -2.44
CA PRO A 85 2.74 -15.28 -2.73
C PRO A 85 1.87 -16.15 -1.82
N PRO A 86 0.56 -16.39 -1.97
CA PRO A 86 0.07 -17.70 -1.57
C PRO A 86 0.87 -18.74 -2.37
N ARG A 87 1.25 -19.85 -1.73
CA ARG A 87 2.15 -20.86 -2.34
C ARG A 87 1.61 -21.40 -3.66
N GLU A 88 0.30 -21.39 -3.82
CA GLU A 88 -0.44 -21.78 -5.02
C GLU A 88 -0.06 -20.91 -6.24
N VAL A 89 0.26 -19.63 -6.02
CA VAL A 89 0.69 -18.71 -7.09
C VAL A 89 2.08 -19.06 -7.60
N TRP A 90 2.94 -19.71 -6.79
CA TRP A 90 4.25 -20.19 -7.24
C TRP A 90 4.18 -21.39 -8.18
N GLN A 91 3.02 -22.04 -8.27
CA GLN A 91 2.80 -23.13 -9.21
C GLN A 91 2.37 -22.64 -10.59
N LEU A 92 2.08 -21.34 -10.72
CA LEU A 92 1.72 -20.75 -12.00
C LEU A 92 2.95 -20.66 -12.90
N THR A 93 2.76 -21.04 -14.16
CA THR A 93 3.72 -20.68 -15.22
C THR A 93 3.80 -19.17 -15.36
N LYS A 94 4.91 -18.65 -15.91
CA LYS A 94 5.12 -17.20 -16.11
C LYS A 94 3.92 -16.52 -16.78
N GLN A 95 3.36 -17.16 -17.79
CA GLN A 95 2.23 -16.63 -18.57
C GLN A 95 0.93 -16.57 -17.75
N GLN A 96 0.69 -17.58 -16.89
CA GLN A 96 -0.45 -17.59 -15.98
C GLN A 96 -0.29 -16.54 -14.86
N GLY A 97 0.92 -16.37 -14.33
CA GLY A 97 1.22 -15.33 -13.35
C GLY A 97 0.98 -13.92 -13.90
N GLU A 98 1.41 -13.67 -15.15
CA GLU A 98 1.14 -12.40 -15.85
C GLU A 98 -0.36 -12.15 -16.06
N ALA A 99 -1.12 -13.18 -16.46
CA ALA A 99 -2.57 -13.08 -16.63
C ALA A 99 -3.29 -12.75 -15.31
N VAL A 100 -2.94 -13.44 -14.22
CA VAL A 100 -3.51 -13.18 -12.89
C VAL A 100 -3.15 -11.79 -12.38
N SER A 101 -1.89 -11.36 -12.55
CA SER A 101 -1.48 -10.01 -12.15
C SER A 101 -2.24 -8.93 -12.92
N THR A 102 -2.42 -9.13 -14.23
CA THR A 102 -3.16 -8.19 -15.08
C THR A 102 -4.63 -8.13 -14.66
N PHE A 103 -5.25 -9.27 -14.38
CA PHE A 103 -6.63 -9.35 -13.90
C PHE A 103 -6.82 -8.64 -12.55
N ILE A 104 -5.92 -8.89 -11.59
CA ILE A 104 -5.97 -8.23 -10.27
C ILE A 104 -5.82 -6.72 -10.42
N LYS A 105 -4.87 -6.25 -11.25
CA LYS A 105 -4.69 -4.81 -11.52
C LYS A 105 -5.94 -4.19 -12.12
N ALA A 106 -6.55 -4.84 -13.12
CA ALA A 106 -7.78 -4.36 -13.74
C ALA A 106 -8.94 -4.23 -12.75
N ILE A 107 -9.10 -5.19 -11.81
CA ILE A 107 -10.13 -5.10 -10.75
C ILE A 107 -9.84 -3.95 -9.79
N VAL A 108 -8.58 -3.75 -9.41
CA VAL A 108 -8.18 -2.69 -8.49
C VAL A 108 -8.36 -1.30 -9.12
N GLU A 109 -8.07 -1.16 -10.41
CA GLU A 109 -8.27 0.08 -11.17
C GLU A 109 -9.76 0.37 -11.45
N HIS A 110 -10.60 -0.68 -11.55
CA HIS A 110 -12.03 -0.57 -11.82
C HIS A 110 -12.89 -1.26 -10.73
N PRO A 111 -12.93 -0.74 -9.49
CA PRO A 111 -13.64 -1.36 -8.38
C PRO A 111 -15.17 -1.38 -8.55
N SER A 112 -15.69 -0.66 -9.55
CA SER A 112 -17.13 -0.56 -9.87
C SER A 112 -17.64 -1.67 -10.79
N GLY A 113 -16.85 -2.71 -11.08
CA GLY A 113 -17.33 -3.93 -11.75
C GLY A 113 -17.44 -3.85 -13.28
N THR A 114 -16.92 -2.79 -13.91
CA THR A 114 -16.79 -2.76 -15.37
C THR A 114 -15.39 -3.25 -15.75
N LEU A 115 -15.27 -4.55 -16.01
CA LEU A 115 -14.04 -5.10 -16.59
C LEU A 115 -13.85 -4.50 -17.99
N PRO A 116 -12.64 -4.03 -18.35
CA PRO A 116 -12.33 -3.58 -19.71
C PRO A 116 -12.72 -4.64 -20.75
N ALA A 117 -13.35 -4.21 -21.86
CA ALA A 117 -13.80 -5.12 -22.92
C ALA A 117 -12.66 -6.01 -23.49
N ASP A 118 -11.41 -5.59 -23.35
CA ASP A 118 -10.21 -6.24 -23.90
C ASP A 118 -9.83 -7.56 -23.20
N ILE A 119 -10.23 -7.77 -21.94
CA ILE A 119 -10.05 -9.06 -21.24
C ILE A 119 -11.17 -10.05 -21.57
N THR A 120 -12.23 -9.60 -22.23
CA THR A 120 -13.27 -10.47 -22.80
C THR A 120 -12.80 -10.94 -24.16
N GLY A 121 -11.71 -11.71 -24.16
CA GLY A 121 -11.15 -12.33 -25.34
C GLY A 121 -12.25 -12.92 -26.21
N THR A 122 -12.20 -12.55 -27.48
CA THR A 122 -13.04 -13.01 -28.58
C THR A 122 -13.48 -14.45 -28.36
N ARG A 123 -14.79 -14.65 -28.28
CA ARG A 123 -15.44 -15.97 -28.30
C ARG A 123 -15.24 -16.59 -29.69
N GLN A 124 -14.00 -16.94 -30.05
CA GLN A 124 -13.74 -17.88 -31.12
C GLN A 124 -14.20 -19.24 -30.59
N ALA A 125 -15.36 -19.67 -31.09
CA ALA A 125 -15.86 -21.01 -30.90
C ALA A 125 -14.80 -22.00 -31.38
N LEU A 126 -14.09 -22.62 -30.43
CA LEU A 126 -13.36 -23.85 -30.71
C LEU A 126 -14.41 -24.89 -31.14
N PRO A 127 -14.21 -25.62 -32.25
CA PRO A 127 -15.13 -26.68 -32.63
C PRO A 127 -15.17 -27.72 -31.49
N VAL A 128 -16.35 -27.89 -30.90
CA VAL A 128 -16.62 -28.94 -29.92
C VAL A 128 -16.34 -30.27 -30.61
N ARG A 129 -15.26 -30.94 -30.21
CA ARG A 129 -15.02 -32.34 -30.60
C ARG A 129 -16.11 -33.20 -29.94
N PRO A 130 -16.81 -34.07 -30.69
CA PRO A 130 -17.97 -34.82 -30.19
C PRO A 130 -17.64 -35.98 -29.22
N ASP A 131 -16.41 -36.13 -28.76
CA ASP A 131 -15.96 -37.36 -28.09
C ASP A 131 -16.12 -37.38 -26.56
N TYR A 132 -16.91 -36.47 -25.97
CA TYR A 132 -17.25 -36.51 -24.54
C TYR A 132 -18.76 -36.61 -24.32
N LEU A 133 -19.33 -37.74 -24.73
CA LEU A 133 -20.66 -38.19 -24.33
C LEU A 133 -20.59 -39.66 -23.90
N VAL A 134 -20.07 -39.95 -22.71
CA VAL A 134 -20.46 -41.16 -21.96
C VAL A 134 -20.34 -40.88 -20.45
N ILE A 135 -21.25 -41.48 -19.69
CA ILE A 135 -21.33 -41.58 -18.22
C ILE A 135 -22.16 -40.49 -17.54
N LYS A 136 -23.47 -40.49 -17.81
CA LYS A 136 -24.50 -40.42 -16.74
C LYS A 136 -25.74 -41.23 -17.13
N GLU A 137 -25.61 -42.55 -17.23
CA GLU A 137 -26.73 -43.50 -17.18
C GLU A 137 -26.26 -44.82 -16.54
N ILE A 138 -25.84 -44.79 -15.27
CA ILE A 138 -25.95 -45.95 -14.38
C ILE A 138 -26.25 -45.41 -12.99
N LEU A 139 -27.53 -45.42 -12.61
CA LEU A 139 -28.07 -45.79 -11.30
C LEU A 139 -29.52 -45.33 -11.25
N GLY A 140 -30.40 -46.18 -11.78
CA GLY A 140 -31.76 -46.25 -11.27
C GLY A 140 -31.74 -47.06 -9.98
N GLN A 141 -32.14 -46.42 -8.87
CA GLN A 141 -33.05 -46.93 -7.84
C GLN A 141 -33.72 -45.72 -7.18
#